data_AF-A0AAV5L4A3-F1
#
_entry.id   AF-A0AAV5L4A3-F1
#
_cell.length_a   1.000
_cell.length_b   1.000
_cell.length_c   1.000
_cell.angle_alpha   90.00
_cell.angle_beta   90.00
_cell.angle_gamma   90.00
#
_symmetry.space_group_name_H-M   'P 1'
#
loop_
_entity.id
_entity.type
_entity.pdbx_description
1 polymer ?
#
loop_
_entity_poly.entity_id
_entity_poly.type
_entity_poly.pdbx_seq_one_letter_code
_entity_poly.pdbx_strand_id
1 'polypeptide(L)'
;MSNVSGTDRKMAFEKSKILIFGATGYLGTYLVKASISMGHDTNAYTRPLKPNDNNSSKLQRLREFESMGVNLFQENIFFNFRRAG
;
A
#
# COMPACT_ATOMS: atom_id res chain seq x y z
N MET A 1 -33.16 -25.25 26.93
CA MET A 1 -31.70 -25.34 26.72
C MET A 1 -31.41 -25.01 25.27
N SER A 2 -30.86 -23.83 24.98
CA SER A 2 -30.24 -23.52 23.69
C SER A 2 -28.81 -23.08 23.97
N ASN A 3 -27.88 -24.00 23.71
CA ASN A 3 -26.45 -23.72 23.71
C ASN A 3 -26.15 -22.85 22.47
N VAL A 4 -25.93 -21.56 22.68
CA VAL A 4 -25.24 -20.74 21.67
C VAL A 4 -23.78 -20.69 22.08
N SER A 5 -23.03 -21.70 21.61
CA SER A 5 -21.58 -21.73 21.74
C SER A 5 -20.96 -20.74 20.78
N GLY A 6 -20.12 -19.86 21.31
CA GLY A 6 -18.96 -19.35 20.60
C GLY A 6 -19.27 -18.46 19.41
N THR A 7 -19.25 -17.15 19.64
CA THR A 7 -18.16 -16.32 19.14
C THR A 7 -18.30 -14.90 19.68
N ASP A 8 -17.70 -14.66 20.84
CA ASP A 8 -17.22 -13.33 21.23
C ASP A 8 -16.06 -12.94 20.29
N ARG A 9 -16.34 -12.78 18.99
CA ARG A 9 -15.42 -12.00 18.17
C ARG A 9 -15.61 -10.57 18.63
N LYS A 10 -14.72 -10.12 19.54
CA LYS A 10 -14.30 -8.73 19.50
C LYS A 10 -14.10 -8.41 18.02
N MET A 11 -14.97 -7.58 17.44
CA MET A 11 -14.76 -7.04 16.09
C MET A 11 -13.59 -6.07 16.18
N ALA A 12 -12.38 -6.62 16.36
CA ALA A 12 -11.18 -5.92 15.99
C ALA A 12 -11.33 -5.70 14.49
N PHE A 13 -11.48 -4.45 14.07
CA PHE A 13 -11.51 -4.06 12.68
C PHE A 13 -10.25 -4.65 12.02
N GLU A 14 -10.41 -5.76 11.32
CA GLU A 14 -9.27 -6.57 10.88
C GLU A 14 -8.53 -5.78 9.81
N LYS A 15 -7.29 -5.40 10.11
CA LYS A 15 -6.45 -4.61 9.22
C LYS A 15 -6.17 -5.44 7.96
N SER A 16 -6.96 -5.17 6.92
CA SER A 16 -6.80 -5.80 5.62
C SER A 16 -5.52 -5.33 4.92
N LYS A 17 -4.97 -6.21 4.08
CA LYS A 17 -3.89 -5.87 3.14
C LYS A 17 -4.50 -5.31 1.86
N ILE A 18 -4.08 -4.12 1.46
CA ILE A 18 -4.63 -3.40 0.30
C ILE A 18 -3.53 -3.26 -0.74
N LEU A 19 -3.85 -3.51 -2.01
CA LEU A 19 -2.98 -3.25 -3.17
C LEU A 19 -3.64 -2.24 -4.09
N ILE A 20 -2.96 -1.12 -4.34
CA ILE A 20 -3.48 0.00 -5.13
C ILE A 20 -2.72 0.09 -6.46
N PHE A 21 -3.44 -0.10 -7.56
CA PHE A 21 -2.95 0.19 -8.91
C PHE A 21 -3.19 1.66 -9.26
N GLY A 22 -2.23 2.29 -9.97
CA GLY A 22 -2.36 3.71 -10.30
C GLY A 22 -2.25 4.61 -9.07
N ALA A 23 -1.56 4.16 -8.01
CA ALA A 23 -1.31 4.90 -6.77
C ALA A 23 -0.73 6.30 -6.99
N THR A 24 0.04 6.48 -8.06
CA THR A 24 0.63 7.76 -8.45
C THR A 24 -0.31 8.67 -9.27
N GLY A 25 -1.56 8.27 -9.48
CA GLY A 25 -2.59 9.11 -10.08
C GLY A 25 -3.20 10.09 -9.08
N TYR A 26 -4.06 10.98 -9.56
CA TYR A 26 -4.77 11.95 -8.72
C TYR A 26 -5.56 11.23 -7.61
N LEU A 27 -6.51 10.38 -7.97
CA LEU A 27 -7.31 9.62 -6.99
C LEU A 27 -6.49 8.58 -6.23
N GLY A 28 -5.54 7.92 -6.90
CA GLY A 28 -4.70 6.90 -6.27
C GLY A 28 -3.94 7.42 -5.06
N THR A 29 -3.49 8.68 -5.11
CA THR A 29 -2.74 9.29 -4.00
C THR A 29 -3.62 9.44 -2.75
N TYR A 30 -4.88 9.84 -2.92
CA TYR A 30 -5.83 9.96 -1.80
C TYR A 30 -6.20 8.59 -1.23
N LEU A 31 -6.38 7.58 -2.10
CA LEU A 31 -6.68 6.21 -1.66
C LEU A 31 -5.55 5.61 -0.82
N VAL A 32 -4.29 5.81 -1.23
CA VAL A 32 -3.12 5.37 -0.45
C VAL A 32 -3.13 6.02 0.93
N LYS A 33 -3.27 7.35 1.00
CA LYS A 33 -3.27 8.09 2.28
C LYS A 33 -4.42 7.67 3.19
N ALA A 34 -5.62 7.49 2.64
CA ALA A 34 -6.79 7.04 3.40
C ALA A 34 -6.57 5.62 3.95
N SER A 35 -6.06 4.69 3.12
CA SER A 35 -5.77 3.31 3.51
C SER A 35 -4.79 3.24 4.69
N ILE A 36 -3.71 4.01 4.64
CA ILE A 36 -2.73 4.12 5.73
C ILE A 36 -3.36 4.75 6.97
N SER A 37 -4.14 5.82 6.82
CA SER A 37 -4.80 6.50 7.93
C SER A 37 -5.82 5.60 8.65
N MET A 38 -6.44 4.66 7.94
CA MET A 38 -7.31 3.64 8.52
C MET A 38 -6.53 2.46 9.12
N GLY A 39 -5.20 2.47 9.01
CA GLY A 39 -4.30 1.48 9.59
C GLY A 39 -4.17 0.20 8.78
N HIS A 40 -4.54 0.20 7.49
CA HIS A 40 -4.36 -0.94 6.61
C HIS A 40 -2.91 -1.06 6.11
N ASP A 41 -2.43 -2.29 6.02
CA ASP A 41 -1.15 -2.60 5.35
C ASP A 41 -1.32 -2.32 3.86
N THR A 42 -0.67 -1.25 3.39
CA THR A 42 -0.96 -0.64 2.09
C THR A 42 0.22 -0.86 1.15
N ASN A 43 -0.09 -1.43 -0.01
CA ASN A 43 0.84 -1.72 -1.07
C ASN A 43 0.45 -0.92 -2.31
N ALA A 44 1.42 -0.42 -3.07
CA ALA A 44 1.17 0.34 -4.28
C ALA A 44 1.93 -0.26 -5.45
N TYR A 45 1.22 -0.54 -6.54
CA TYR A 45 1.80 -1.04 -7.77
C TYR A 45 2.02 0.08 -8.77
N THR A 46 3.20 0.10 -9.39
CA THR A 46 3.62 1.16 -10.29
C THR A 46 4.29 0.57 -11.53
N ARG A 47 4.06 1.17 -12.70
CA ARG A 47 4.83 0.80 -13.90
C ARG A 47 6.30 1.24 -13.75
N PRO A 48 7.26 0.44 -14.25
CA PRO A 48 8.67 0.83 -14.32
C PRO A 48 8.82 2.23 -14.90
N LEU A 49 9.67 3.03 -14.26
CA LEU A 49 10.07 4.32 -14.79
C LEU A 49 10.96 4.05 -16.01
N LYS A 50 10.62 4.63 -17.16
CA LYS A 50 11.51 4.59 -18.33
C LYS A 50 12.72 5.47 -18.05
N PRO A 51 13.90 5.19 -18.65
CA PRO A 51 15.09 6.04 -18.49
C PRO A 51 14.88 7.52 -18.87
N ASN A 52 13.89 7.79 -19.73
CA ASN A 52 13.49 9.14 -20.15
C ASN A 52 12.27 9.70 -19.39
N ASP A 53 11.79 9.01 -18.34
CA ASP A 53 10.71 9.53 -17.51
C ASP A 53 11.27 10.63 -16.59
N ASN A 54 11.36 11.85 -17.12
CA ASN A 54 11.70 13.09 -16.40
C ASN A 54 10.58 13.53 -15.44
N ASN A 55 9.70 12.61 -15.03
CA ASN A 55 8.47 12.90 -14.33
C ASN A 55 8.76 13.02 -12.81
N SER A 56 9.42 14.12 -12.44
CA SER A 56 9.84 14.45 -11.08
C SER A 56 8.70 14.26 -10.06
N SER A 57 7.48 14.61 -10.43
CA SER A 57 6.28 14.47 -9.60
C SER A 57 5.92 13.01 -9.28
N LYS A 58 6.15 12.07 -10.20
CA LYS A 58 5.91 10.64 -9.95
C LYS A 58 6.96 10.10 -8.98
N LEU A 59 8.23 10.40 -9.21
CA LEU A 59 9.34 10.03 -8.33
C LEU A 59 9.18 10.58 -6.91
N GLN A 60 8.78 11.84 -6.78
CA GLN A 60 8.55 12.48 -5.49
C GLN A 60 7.43 11.76 -4.71
N ARG A 61 6.32 11.44 -5.38
CA ARG A 61 5.21 10.69 -4.74
C ARG A 61 5.60 9.26 -4.34
N LEU A 62 6.44 8.60 -5.12
CA LEU A 62 6.95 7.28 -4.74
C LEU A 62 7.78 7.34 -3.46
N ARG A 63 8.71 8.31 -3.37
CA ARG A 63 9.49 8.53 -2.14
C ARG A 63 8.62 8.91 -0.95
N GLU A 64 7.58 9.73 -1.17
CA GLU A 64 6.59 10.06 -0.15
C GLU A 64 5.89 8.80 0.36
N PHE A 65 5.43 7.92 -0.52
CA PHE A 65 4.79 6.66 -0.15
C PHE A 65 5.72 5.72 0.65
N GLU A 66 6.98 5.60 0.25
CA GLU A 66 7.97 4.82 1.03
C GLU A 66 8.17 5.39 2.43
N SER A 67 8.24 6.72 2.57
CA SER A 67 8.35 7.37 3.89
C SER A 67 7.11 7.15 4.77
N MET A 68 5.95 6.89 4.17
CA MET A 68 4.70 6.56 4.87
C MET A 68 4.55 5.06 5.16
N GLY A 69 5.52 4.23 4.78
CA GLY A 69 5.49 2.78 5.01
C GLY A 69 4.69 1.99 3.98
N VAL A 70 4.45 2.55 2.79
CA VAL A 70 3.81 1.82 1.68
C VAL A 70 4.82 0.91 1.00
N ASN A 71 4.47 -0.35 0.77
CA ASN A 71 5.33 -1.23 -0.03
C ASN A 71 5.07 -0.99 -1.53
N LEU A 72 6.11 -0.58 -2.25
CA LEU A 72 6.05 -0.34 -3.68
C LEU A 72 6.39 -1.60 -4.48
N PHE A 73 5.50 -2.00 -5.40
CA PHE A 73 5.72 -3.08 -6.35
C PHE A 73 5.89 -2.51 -7.77
N GLN A 74 6.92 -2.95 -8.49
CA GLN A 74 7.23 -2.47 -9.84
C GLN A 74 7.59 -3.64 -10.76
N GLU A 75 7.02 -3.68 -11.97
CA GLU A 75 7.34 -4.66 -13.02
C GLU A 75 8.66 -4.33 -13.72
N ASN A 76 9.73 -4.26 -12.96
CA ASN A 76 11.09 -4.55 -13.41
C ASN A 76 11.92 -4.68 -12.13
N ILE A 77 12.79 -5.67 -12.12
CA ILE A 77 13.56 -6.13 -10.98
C ILE A 77 14.24 -4.95 -10.29
N PHE A 78 14.22 -4.98 -8.95
CA PHE A 78 14.92 -4.09 -8.00
C PHE A 78 14.13 -2.92 -7.41
N PHE A 79 13.15 -3.20 -6.54
CA PHE A 79 12.96 -2.39 -5.33
C PHE A 79 12.35 -3.26 -4.21
N ASN A 80 13.10 -3.38 -3.10
CA ASN A 80 12.73 -3.95 -1.80
C ASN A 80 12.44 -5.47 -1.65
N PHE A 81 13.48 -6.31 -1.77
CA PHE A 81 13.55 -7.62 -1.08
C PHE A 81 14.82 -7.77 -0.21
N ARG A 82 15.21 -6.71 0.51
CA ARG A 82 16.21 -6.82 1.58
C ARG A 82 15.85 -5.91 2.75
N ARG A 83 15.01 -6.41 3.65
CA ARG A 83 15.08 -6.13 5.09
C ARG A 83 14.27 -7.16 5.88
N ALA A 84 14.77 -8.38 5.90
CA ALA A 84 14.55 -9.32 6.98
C ALA A 84 15.95 -9.83 7.36
N GLY A 85 16.46 -9.30 8.47
CA GLY A 85 17.82 -9.49 8.99
C GLY A 85 18.01 -8.57 10.17
#